data_AF-A0A829G085-F1
#
_entry.id   AF-A0A829G085-F1
#
_cell.length_a   1.000
_cell.length_b   1.000
_cell.length_c   1.000
_cell.angle_alpha   90.00
_cell.angle_beta   90.00
_cell.angle_gamma   90.00
#
_symmetry.space_group_name_H-M   'P 1'
#
loop_
_entity.id
_entity.type
_entity.pdbx_description
1 polymer ?
#
loop_
_entity_poly.entity_id
_entity_poly.type
_entity_poly.pdbx_seq_one_letter_code
_entity_poly.pdbx_strand_id
1 'polypeptide(L)'
;MGDLPTAMTIAGTFQLMSLGVAGLGGASVPDYGLATIVGIYLSARTGAGLGAAVAVGLPVGLLTIQLDVLIKIVNNFIAHKA
;
A
#
# COMPACT_ATOMS: atom_id res chain seq x y z
N MET A 1 12.44 15.06 2.84
CA MET A 1 12.49 13.78 2.09
C MET A 1 13.94 13.48 1.71
N GLY A 2 14.86 13.48 2.69
CA GLY A 2 16.32 13.51 2.42
C GLY A 2 17.12 12.43 3.14
N ASP A 3 16.48 11.58 3.95
CA ASP A 3 17.13 10.46 4.63
C ASP A 3 16.84 9.16 3.86
N LEU A 4 17.69 8.92 2.86
CA LEU A 4 17.61 7.75 1.98
C LEU A 4 17.75 6.42 2.76
N PRO A 5 18.67 6.27 3.74
CA PRO A 5 18.74 5.08 4.59
C PRO A 5 17.42 4.70 5.29
N THR A 6 16.74 5.68 5.90
CA THR A 6 15.46 5.44 6.58
C THR A 6 14.37 5.07 5.58
N ALA A 7 14.31 5.76 4.44
CA ALA A 7 13.36 5.44 3.37
C ALA A 7 13.56 4.02 2.82
N MET A 8 14.81 3.60 2.59
CA MET A 8 15.14 2.25 2.12
C MET A 8 14.79 1.17 3.15
N THR A 9 14.95 1.45 4.44
CA THR A 9 14.60 0.49 5.50
C THR A 9 13.08 0.31 5.58
N ILE A 10 12.31 1.40 5.49
CA ILE A 10 10.84 1.35 5.44
C ILE A 10 10.38 0.58 4.18
N ALA A 11 10.92 0.93 3.01
CA ALA A 11 10.60 0.26 1.76
C ALA A 11 10.97 -1.23 1.78
N GLY A 12 12.13 -1.59 2.29
CA GLY A 12 12.56 -2.98 2.46
C GLY A 12 11.63 -3.76 3.38
N THR A 13 11.15 -3.14 4.46
CA THR A 13 10.20 -3.76 5.39
C THR A 13 8.86 -4.04 4.70
N PHE A 14 8.28 -3.06 4.02
CA PHE A 14 7.02 -3.27 3.27
C PHE A 14 7.19 -4.26 2.12
N GLN A 15 8.34 -4.27 1.45
CA GLN A 15 8.63 -5.24 0.40
C GLN A 15 8.65 -6.67 0.96
N LEU A 16 9.29 -6.88 2.12
CA LEU A 16 9.27 -8.18 2.81
C LEU A 16 7.85 -8.58 3.24
N MET A 17 7.01 -7.61 3.64
CA MET A 17 5.60 -7.87 3.97
C MET A 17 4.75 -8.20 2.73
N SER A 18 5.14 -7.72 1.55
CA SER A 18 4.48 -8.04 0.29
C SER A 18 4.86 -9.43 -0.24
N LEU A 19 5.95 -10.04 0.23
CA LEU A 19 6.36 -11.39 -0.20
C LEU A 19 5.32 -12.41 0.25
N GLY A 20 4.64 -13.01 -0.73
CA GLY A 20 3.58 -14.00 -0.51
C GLY A 20 2.16 -13.44 -0.69
N VAL A 21 2.02 -12.13 -0.96
CA VAL A 21 0.72 -11.52 -1.21
C VAL A 21 0.58 -11.24 -2.71
N ALA A 22 -0.26 -12.04 -3.37
CA ALA A 22 -0.51 -11.93 -4.82
C ALA A 22 -2.00 -11.99 -5.13
N GLY A 23 -2.43 -11.19 -6.10
CA GLY A 23 -3.83 -11.09 -6.54
C GLY A 23 -4.19 -12.22 -7.49
N LEU A 24 -4.30 -13.44 -6.95
CA LEU A 24 -4.66 -14.61 -7.74
C LEU A 24 -6.19 -14.73 -7.86
N GLY A 25 -6.68 -14.98 -9.08
CA GLY A 25 -8.10 -15.28 -9.32
C GLY A 25 -9.06 -14.10 -9.09
N GLY A 26 -8.61 -12.85 -9.27
CA GLY A 26 -9.44 -11.67 -9.03
C GLY A 26 -9.51 -11.24 -7.55
N ALA A 27 -8.72 -11.86 -6.67
CA ALA A 27 -8.56 -11.43 -5.29
C ALA A 27 -8.03 -9.99 -5.21
N SER A 28 -8.58 -9.21 -4.28
CA SER A 28 -8.10 -7.86 -3.96
C SER A 28 -6.98 -7.94 -2.94
N VAL A 29 -5.90 -7.22 -3.21
CA VAL A 29 -4.65 -7.31 -2.46
C VAL A 29 -4.30 -5.94 -1.88
N PRO A 30 -3.75 -5.86 -0.66
CA PRO A 30 -3.22 -4.61 -0.14
C PRO A 30 -2.22 -3.98 -1.11
N ASP A 31 -2.30 -2.67 -1.29
CA ASP A 31 -1.29 -1.94 -2.06
C ASP A 31 -0.13 -1.53 -1.14
N TYR A 32 0.90 -2.38 -1.13
CA TYR A 32 2.14 -2.13 -0.39
C TYR A 32 2.97 -0.98 -0.97
N GLY A 33 2.79 -0.62 -2.25
CA GLY A 33 3.45 0.52 -2.87
C GLY A 33 2.92 1.83 -2.30
N LEU A 34 1.59 2.00 -2.27
CA LEU A 34 0.95 3.15 -1.63
C LEU A 34 1.23 3.21 -0.13
N ALA A 35 1.22 2.06 0.57
CA ALA A 35 1.61 1.98 1.98
C ALA A 35 3.04 2.51 2.22
N THR A 36 3.98 2.14 1.34
CA THR A 36 5.39 2.55 1.42
C THR A 36 5.54 4.05 1.21
N ILE A 37 4.87 4.61 0.21
CA ILE A 37 4.94 6.05 -0.09
C ILE A 37 4.42 6.87 1.10
N VAL A 38 3.28 6.47 1.67
CA VAL A 38 2.67 7.16 2.81
C VAL A 38 3.51 6.98 4.08
N GLY A 39 4.06 5.78 4.31
CA GLY A 39 4.94 5.50 5.44
C GLY A 39 6.24 6.30 5.41
N ILE A 40 6.90 6.39 4.25
CA ILE A 40 8.10 7.21 4.06
C ILE A 40 7.78 8.69 4.22
N TYR A 41 6.65 9.15 3.65
CA TYR A 41 6.21 10.54 3.80
C TYR A 41 5.98 10.91 5.27
N LEU A 42 5.29 10.05 6.02
CA LEU A 42 5.03 10.28 7.44
C LEU A 42 6.33 10.31 8.23
N SER A 43 7.19 9.29 8.09
CA SER A 43 8.48 9.21 8.78
C SER A 43 9.36 10.43 8.48
N ALA A 44 9.39 10.88 7.22
CA ALA A 44 10.15 12.06 6.80
C ALA A 44 9.57 13.39 7.32
N ARG A 45 8.30 13.45 7.70
CA ARG A 45 7.63 14.68 8.18
C ARG A 45 7.54 14.76 9.70
N THR A 46 7.40 13.62 10.38
CA THR A 46 7.27 13.56 11.84
C THR A 46 8.55 13.15 12.55
N GLY A 47 9.56 12.68 11.80
CA GLY A 47 10.77 12.07 12.37
C GLY A 47 10.47 10.74 13.07
N ALA A 48 9.27 10.18 12.88
CA ALA A 48 8.86 8.96 13.53
C ALA A 48 9.57 7.74 12.92
N GLY A 49 10.00 6.82 13.78
CA GLY A 49 10.73 5.63 13.38
C GLY A 49 9.87 4.61 12.60
N LEU A 50 10.52 3.50 12.21
CA LEU A 50 9.94 2.43 11.39
C LEU A 50 8.55 1.96 11.88
N GLY A 51 8.37 1.78 13.19
CA GLY A 51 7.12 1.29 13.76
C GLY A 51 5.92 2.20 13.50
N ALA A 52 6.11 3.52 13.57
CA ALA A 52 5.05 4.49 13.28
C ALA A 52 4.73 4.55 11.78
N ALA A 53 5.75 4.44 10.92
CA ALA A 53 5.58 4.39 9.48
C ALA A 53 4.77 3.17 9.04
N VAL A 54 5.04 2.00 9.63
CA VAL A 54 4.26 0.77 9.36
C VAL A 54 2.86 0.86 9.94
N ALA A 55 2.70 1.34 11.18
CA ALA A 55 1.40 1.44 11.85
C ALA A 55 0.40 2.32 11.10
N VAL A 56 0.87 3.37 10.41
CA VAL A 56 0.00 4.28 9.64
C VAL A 56 -0.03 3.93 8.15
N GLY A 57 1.10 3.50 7.57
CA GLY A 57 1.18 3.14 6.15
C GLY A 57 0.35 1.90 5.81
N LEU A 58 0.32 0.90 6.70
CA LEU A 58 -0.39 -0.36 6.44
C LEU A 58 -1.91 -0.18 6.33
N PRO A 59 -2.61 0.52 7.26
CA PRO A 59 -4.03 0.83 7.08
C PRO A 59 -4.34 1.59 5.79
N VAL A 60 -3.47 2.50 5.37
CA VAL A 60 -3.67 3.26 4.12
C VAL A 60 -3.51 2.35 2.90
N GLY A 61 -2.55 1.43 2.90
CA GLY A 61 -2.44 0.39 1.88
C GLY A 61 -3.56 -0.64 1.90
N LEU A 62 -4.29 -0.79 3.02
CA LEU A 62 -5.48 -1.65 3.10
C LEU A 62 -6.73 -0.96 2.53
N LEU A 63 -6.82 0.38 2.61
CA LEU A 63 -7.93 1.12 2.00
C LEU A 63 -8.02 0.92 0.49
N THR A 64 -6.89 0.64 -0.16
CA THR A 64 -6.86 0.41 -1.61
C THR A 64 -7.56 -0.89 -2.01
N ILE A 65 -7.67 -1.88 -1.10
CA ILE A 65 -8.49 -3.09 -1.31
C ILE A 65 -9.95 -2.70 -1.50
N GLN A 66 -10.45 -1.79 -0.65
CA GLN A 66 -11.84 -1.34 -0.71
C GLN A 66 -12.11 -0.58 -2.03
N LEU A 67 -11.13 0.23 -2.48
CA LEU A 67 -11.20 0.92 -3.76
C LEU A 67 -11.12 -0.04 -4.95
N ASP A 68 -10.28 -1.07 -4.88
CA ASP A 68 -10.15 -2.11 -5.92
C ASP A 68 -11.47 -2.89 -6.11
N VAL A 69 -12.15 -3.24 -5.01
CA VAL A 69 -13.49 -3.86 -5.10
C VAL A 69 -14.49 -2.94 -5.80
N LEU A 70 -14.48 -1.65 -5.49
CA LEU A 70 -15.31 -0.64 -6.16
C LEU A 70 -15.02 -0.55 -7.67
N ILE A 71 -13.73 -0.52 -8.04
CA ILE A 71 -13.30 -0.49 -9.44
C ILE A 71 -13.75 -1.76 -10.18
N LYS A 72 -13.63 -2.94 -9.56
CA LYS A 72 -14.10 -4.21 -10.13
C LYS A 72 -15.61 -4.21 -10.37
N ILE A 73 -16.41 -3.65 -9.46
CA ILE A 73 -17.85 -3.51 -9.63
C ILE A 73 -18.15 -2.58 -10.82
N VAL A 74 -17.52 -1.42 -10.89
CA VAL A 74 -17.71 -0.46 -12.00
C VAL A 74 -17.30 -1.08 -13.34
N ASN A 75 -16.16 -1.77 -13.39
CA ASN A 75 -15.68 -2.45 -14.58
C ASN A 75 -16.64 -3.56 -15.04
N ASN A 76 -17.25 -4.30 -14.11
CA ASN A 76 -18.25 -5.32 -14.45
C ASN A 76 -19.51 -4.68 -15.08
N PHE A 77 -19.98 -3.55 -14.55
CA PHE A 77 -21.10 -2.80 -15.14
C PHE A 77 -20.79 -2.28 -16.54
N ILE A 78 -19.57 -1.80 -16.79
CA ILE A 78 -19.14 -1.34 -18.12
C ILE A 78 -19.05 -2.53 -19.07
N ALA A 79 -18.48 -3.65 -18.63
CA ALA A 79 -18.35 -4.87 -19.43
C ALA A 79 -19.71 -5.48 -19.83
N HIS A 80 -20.74 -5.37 -18.98
CA HIS A 80 -22.11 -5.78 -19.32
C HIS A 80 -22.85 -4.81 -20.24
N LYS A 81 -22.33 -3.60 -20.44
CA LYS A 81 -22.94 -2.56 -21.27
C LYS A 81 -22.30 -2.45 -22.66
N ALA A 82 -21.11 -3.02 -22.84
CA ALA A 82 -20.40 -3.15 -24.12
C ALA A 82 -20.85 -4.42 -24.85
#